data_AF-A0AAD9Q2P9-F1
#
_entry.id   AF-A0AAD9Q2P9-F1
#
_cell.length_a   1.000
_cell.length_b   1.000
_cell.length_c   1.000
_cell.angle_alpha   90.00
_cell.angle_beta   90.00
_cell.angle_gamma   90.00
#
_symmetry.space_group_name_H-M   'P 1'
#
loop_
_entity.id
_entity.type
_entity.pdbx_description
1 polymer ?
#
loop_
_entity_poly.entity_id
_entity_poly.type
_entity_poly.pdbx_seq_one_letter_code
_entity_poly.pdbx_strand_id
1 'polypeptide(L)'
;MESHDRGDIAGEQGGHTDSEKQQPTVKDKLLNASAVRQVYLKFLKEQHSISVHFSDLHYNYYSAWKYVTKEDKHVLESNDHPDLWNSKAPKTSTACSERKKSRVSHESDDEQTESDDDLHEDSSEAAEKKSADEKERKSKKRKKRLTPFELSEIIVEKGIRTRTELLAFANKQKLEGKCDIAEFIVNRGPRVVAEVLNTAWEMTNAQDKLERSEKTRLELLQEAALGNCVSGCEGKWLTCALEVLQQNGICRETFTGAIRDLLHQGRSKFRNMMICGPANSAKTFILNPLSSVYTTFCNPACTSFAWVGAEDAKCIFLNDFRWSSQIIPWHDFLLMLEGQMVHLPAPKTHYAKDIVFDKDTPIFCTSKQPIIFIKNGVIDQRETDMMAVRWKIFHFNVRIAEQNQKEIRKCAKCFATLILE
;
A
#
# COMPACT_ATOMS: atom_id res chain seq x y z
N MET A 1 36.70 -21.61 -64.58
CA MET A 1 35.97 -21.91 -65.83
C MET A 1 34.50 -21.86 -65.46
N GLU A 2 33.64 -21.04 -66.01
CA GLU A 2 33.62 -20.07 -67.12
C GLU A 2 32.28 -19.33 -66.86
N SER A 3 32.25 -18.01 -66.69
CA SER A 3 32.04 -17.02 -67.76
C SER A 3 30.65 -17.17 -68.42
N HIS A 4 29.81 -16.16 -68.69
CA HIS A 4 29.99 -14.76 -69.09
C HIS A 4 28.60 -14.08 -68.89
N ASP A 5 28.49 -12.80 -68.52
CA ASP A 5 28.45 -11.60 -69.41
C ASP A 5 27.42 -11.74 -70.55
N ARG A 6 26.75 -10.71 -71.08
CA ARG A 6 26.71 -9.24 -70.98
C ARG A 6 25.62 -8.80 -71.97
N GLY A 7 25.29 -7.51 -71.98
CA GLY A 7 24.67 -6.87 -73.15
C GLY A 7 23.56 -5.92 -72.72
N ASP A 8 23.88 -4.75 -72.18
CA ASP A 8 24.18 -3.48 -72.90
C ASP A 8 22.85 -2.76 -73.26
N ILE A 9 22.70 -1.43 -73.25
CA ILE A 9 23.45 -0.40 -73.98
C ILE A 9 23.07 1.01 -73.42
N ALA A 10 24.10 1.85 -73.28
CA ALA A 10 24.26 3.31 -73.47
C ALA A 10 23.27 4.35 -72.87
N GLY A 11 23.70 5.57 -72.51
CA GLY A 11 24.97 6.25 -72.77
C GLY A 11 25.13 7.55 -71.97
N GLU A 12 26.35 7.73 -71.43
CA GLU A 12 27.31 8.79 -71.76
C GLU A 12 26.82 10.23 -72.07
N GLN A 13 27.26 11.22 -71.26
CA GLN A 13 28.22 12.29 -71.63
C GLN A 13 28.03 13.59 -70.81
N GLY A 14 29.15 14.21 -70.40
CA GLY A 14 29.26 15.68 -70.34
C GLY A 14 29.74 16.34 -69.04
N GLY A 15 31.06 16.57 -68.93
CA GLY A 15 31.68 17.91 -68.97
C GLY A 15 31.51 18.93 -67.81
N HIS A 16 32.66 19.34 -67.29
CA HIS A 16 33.04 20.33 -66.26
C HIS A 16 32.55 21.81 -66.39
N THR A 17 32.43 22.46 -65.20
CA THR A 17 32.71 23.89 -64.79
C THR A 17 31.99 25.04 -65.54
N ASP A 18 31.40 26.08 -64.94
CA ASP A 18 31.82 26.94 -63.81
C ASP A 18 30.66 27.79 -63.23
N SER A 19 30.90 28.31 -62.02
CA SER A 19 30.41 29.55 -61.37
C SER A 19 28.93 29.82 -61.00
N GLU A 20 28.77 30.02 -59.68
CA GLU A 20 27.93 31.03 -58.99
C GLU A 20 26.41 31.03 -59.15
N LYS A 21 25.73 30.34 -58.21
CA LYS A 21 24.69 30.97 -57.37
C LYS A 21 24.79 30.42 -55.95
N GLN A 22 25.36 31.23 -55.04
CA GLN A 22 25.31 31.00 -53.60
C GLN A 22 23.84 30.90 -53.16
N GLN A 23 23.40 29.70 -52.80
CA GLN A 23 22.18 29.53 -52.01
C GLN A 23 22.51 29.82 -50.54
N PRO A 24 21.77 30.72 -49.87
CA PRO A 24 22.03 31.03 -48.48
C PRO A 24 21.74 29.79 -47.62
N THR A 25 22.71 29.46 -46.78
CA THR A 25 22.62 28.38 -45.80
C THR A 25 21.52 28.66 -44.77
N VAL A 26 21.03 27.59 -44.14
CA VAL A 26 19.86 27.46 -43.24
C VAL A 26 19.88 28.37 -41.97
N LYS A 27 20.75 29.38 -41.89
CA LYS A 27 20.86 30.31 -40.77
C LYS A 27 19.92 31.53 -40.81
N ASP A 28 19.19 31.77 -41.90
CA ASP A 28 18.37 32.99 -42.06
C ASP A 28 16.87 32.87 -41.72
N LYS A 29 16.41 31.82 -41.01
CA LYS A 29 15.00 31.71 -40.57
C LYS A 29 14.80 31.24 -39.13
N LEU A 30 15.58 31.78 -38.20
CA LEU A 30 15.23 31.74 -36.77
C LEU A 30 14.85 33.14 -36.32
N LEU A 31 13.59 33.53 -36.58
CA LEU A 31 12.93 34.56 -35.78
C LEU A 31 13.01 34.11 -34.33
N ASN A 32 13.83 34.80 -33.55
CA ASN A 32 14.09 34.51 -32.14
C ASN A 32 12.74 34.31 -31.41
N ALA A 33 12.55 33.20 -30.69
CA ALA A 33 11.27 32.84 -30.05
C ALA A 33 10.66 33.96 -29.18
N SER A 34 11.52 34.83 -28.63
CA SER A 34 11.14 36.05 -27.91
C SER A 34 10.41 37.07 -28.81
N ALA A 35 10.86 37.27 -30.04
CA ALA A 35 10.26 38.21 -30.99
C ALA A 35 8.83 37.79 -31.38
N VAL A 36 8.62 36.49 -31.63
CA VAL A 36 7.28 35.97 -31.95
C VAL A 36 6.31 36.15 -30.76
N ARG A 37 6.76 35.86 -29.54
CA ARG A 37 5.95 36.08 -28.33
C ARG A 37 5.57 37.55 -28.16
N GLN A 38 6.50 38.48 -28.41
CA GLN A 38 6.22 39.92 -28.30
C GLN A 38 5.17 40.41 -29.30
N VAL A 39 5.20 39.90 -30.54
CA VAL A 39 4.18 40.24 -31.56
C VAL A 39 2.79 39.77 -31.12
N TYR A 40 2.66 38.55 -30.59
CA TYR A 40 1.39 38.04 -30.09
C TYR A 40 0.88 38.77 -28.85
N LEU A 41 1.78 39.13 -27.91
CA LEU A 41 1.43 39.95 -26.74
C LEU A 41 0.83 41.28 -27.16
N LYS A 42 1.46 41.94 -28.14
CA LYS A 42 1.04 43.25 -28.62
C LYS A 42 -0.31 43.15 -29.35
N PHE A 43 -0.45 42.18 -30.26
CA PHE A 43 -1.69 41.96 -31.01
C PHE A 43 -2.89 41.69 -30.10
N LEU A 44 -2.78 40.76 -29.15
CA LEU A 44 -3.90 40.39 -28.26
C LEU A 44 -4.27 41.52 -27.29
N LYS A 45 -3.28 42.28 -26.82
CA LYS A 45 -3.53 43.42 -25.94
C LYS A 45 -4.21 44.57 -26.69
N GLU A 46 -3.74 44.90 -27.89
CA GLU A 46 -4.26 46.03 -28.67
C GLU A 46 -5.63 45.75 -29.30
N GLN A 47 -5.84 44.55 -29.84
CA GLN A 47 -7.08 44.22 -30.55
C GLN A 47 -8.19 43.68 -29.66
N HIS A 48 -7.84 43.04 -28.55
CA HIS A 48 -8.81 42.30 -27.74
C HIS A 48 -8.79 42.65 -26.24
N SER A 49 -7.90 43.57 -25.81
CA SER A 49 -7.69 43.90 -24.39
C SER A 49 -7.34 42.68 -23.53
N ILE A 50 -6.69 41.67 -24.14
CA ILE A 50 -6.31 40.43 -23.50
C ILE A 50 -4.82 40.48 -23.15
N SER A 51 -4.48 40.30 -21.87
CA SER A 51 -3.10 40.14 -21.43
C SER A 51 -2.77 38.66 -21.21
N VAL A 52 -1.72 38.20 -21.90
CA VAL A 52 -1.31 36.79 -21.89
C VAL A 52 0.02 36.64 -21.17
N HIS A 53 0.14 35.60 -20.34
CA HIS A 53 1.39 35.23 -19.69
C HIS A 53 1.82 33.85 -20.18
N PHE A 54 3.00 33.77 -20.79
CA PHE A 54 3.53 32.51 -21.35
C PHE A 54 4.11 31.60 -20.26
N SER A 55 4.10 30.30 -20.52
CA SER A 55 4.73 29.29 -19.66
C SER A 55 6.21 29.14 -20.02
N ASP A 56 7.05 29.08 -18.98
CA ASP A 56 8.50 28.85 -19.11
C ASP A 56 8.87 27.35 -18.98
N LEU A 57 7.88 26.49 -18.70
CA LEU A 57 8.08 25.05 -18.43
C LEU A 57 8.08 24.19 -19.70
N HIS A 58 7.58 24.70 -20.84
CA HIS A 58 7.43 23.92 -22.06
C HIS A 58 8.46 24.33 -23.11
N TYR A 59 9.59 23.63 -23.14
CA TYR A 59 10.60 23.79 -24.20
C TYR A 59 9.97 23.45 -25.57
N ASN A 60 10.21 24.28 -26.58
CA ASN A 60 9.74 24.17 -27.97
C ASN A 60 8.24 24.40 -28.26
N TYR A 61 7.40 24.72 -27.26
CA TYR A 61 6.03 25.20 -27.49
C TYR A 61 5.98 26.73 -27.37
N TYR A 62 6.10 27.42 -28.50
CA TYR A 62 6.14 28.89 -28.53
C TYR A 62 4.80 29.56 -28.14
N SER A 63 3.70 28.80 -28.15
CA SER A 63 2.33 29.25 -27.88
C SER A 63 1.76 28.80 -26.52
N ALA A 64 2.53 28.13 -25.67
CA ALA A 64 2.00 27.65 -24.39
C ALA A 64 1.73 28.80 -23.41
N TRP A 65 0.46 29.01 -23.06
CA TRP A 65 0.01 30.04 -22.11
C TRP A 65 -0.05 29.47 -20.69
N LYS A 66 0.42 30.24 -19.71
CA LYS A 66 0.34 29.94 -18.28
C LYS A 66 -0.99 30.41 -17.69
N TYR A 67 -1.41 31.61 -18.05
CA TYR A 67 -2.72 32.17 -17.76
C TYR A 67 -2.96 33.42 -18.62
N VAL A 68 -4.22 33.83 -18.69
CA VAL A 68 -4.68 35.01 -19.43
C VAL A 68 -5.53 35.86 -18.50
N THR A 69 -5.40 37.17 -18.60
CA THR A 69 -6.22 38.13 -17.87
C THR A 69 -6.88 39.10 -18.85
N LYS A 70 -8.16 39.34 -18.67
CA LYS A 70 -8.94 40.33 -19.42
C LYS A 70 -9.75 41.14 -18.42
N GLU A 71 -9.77 42.45 -18.60
CA GLU A 71 -10.61 43.35 -17.79
C GLU A 71 -11.87 43.66 -18.60
N ASP A 72 -13.00 43.09 -18.18
CA ASP A 72 -14.31 43.33 -18.76
C ASP A 72 -15.22 44.03 -17.73
N LYS A 73 -16.21 44.79 -18.20
CA LYS A 73 -17.18 45.47 -17.34
C LYS A 73 -18.07 44.49 -16.54
N HIS A 74 -18.26 43.30 -17.09
CA HIS A 74 -19.06 42.22 -16.51
C HIS A 74 -18.35 40.88 -16.71
N VAL A 75 -18.42 40.01 -15.69
CA VAL A 75 -17.89 38.64 -15.77
C VAL A 75 -19.00 37.73 -16.27
N LEU A 76 -18.71 36.92 -17.29
CA LEU A 76 -19.60 35.85 -17.74
C LEU A 76 -19.26 34.59 -16.94
N GLU A 77 -20.21 34.12 -16.14
CA GLU A 77 -20.08 32.87 -15.39
C GLU A 77 -20.84 31.74 -16.10
N SER A 78 -20.23 30.55 -16.16
CA SER A 78 -20.91 29.36 -16.64
C SER A 78 -21.98 28.92 -15.63
N ASN A 79 -23.05 28.27 -16.10
CA ASN A 79 -24.20 27.86 -15.27
C ASN A 79 -23.87 27.01 -14.03
N ASP A 80 -22.68 26.39 -13.96
CA ASP A 80 -22.20 25.59 -12.82
C ASP A 80 -20.89 26.12 -12.21
N HIS A 81 -20.58 27.41 -12.37
CA HIS A 81 -19.37 28.00 -11.78
C HIS A 81 -19.51 28.06 -10.24
N PRO A 82 -18.53 27.57 -9.46
CA PRO A 82 -18.60 27.67 -8.00
C PRO A 82 -18.61 29.13 -7.55
N ASP A 83 -19.44 29.45 -6.55
CA ASP A 83 -19.53 30.80 -5.98
C ASP A 83 -18.25 31.14 -5.21
N LEU A 84 -17.34 31.85 -5.90
CA LEU A 84 -16.07 32.30 -5.36
C LEU A 84 -16.13 33.74 -4.83
N TRP A 85 -17.29 34.39 -4.85
CA TRP A 85 -17.45 35.77 -4.40
C TRP A 85 -17.20 35.93 -2.89
N ASN A 86 -17.41 34.85 -2.12
CA ASN A 86 -17.12 34.78 -0.69
C ASN A 86 -15.73 34.20 -0.35
N SER A 87 -14.90 33.91 -1.36
CA SER A 87 -13.54 33.41 -1.14
C SER A 87 -12.62 34.57 -0.71
N LYS A 88 -11.77 34.33 0.30
CA LYS A 88 -10.71 35.27 0.67
C LYS A 88 -9.90 35.59 -0.59
N ALA A 89 -9.47 36.86 -0.72
CA ALA A 89 -8.65 37.31 -1.85
C ALA A 89 -7.59 36.27 -2.22
N PRO A 90 -7.39 35.97 -3.51
CA PRO A 90 -6.47 34.93 -3.94
C PRO A 90 -5.11 35.13 -3.29
N LYS A 91 -4.44 34.04 -2.91
CA LYS A 91 -3.16 34.07 -2.17
C LYS A 91 -2.05 34.89 -2.86
N THR A 92 -2.23 35.20 -4.14
CA THR A 92 -1.34 36.05 -4.96
C THR A 92 -1.60 37.55 -4.83
N SER A 93 -2.71 37.97 -4.21
CA SER A 93 -3.09 39.38 -4.05
C SER A 93 -2.00 40.20 -3.37
N THR A 94 -1.37 39.67 -2.32
CA THR A 94 -0.27 40.34 -1.59
C THR A 94 0.95 40.53 -2.49
N ALA A 95 1.36 39.49 -3.23
CA ALA A 95 2.49 39.56 -4.17
C ALA A 95 2.25 40.51 -5.35
N CYS A 96 1.01 40.59 -5.86
CA CYS A 96 0.63 41.55 -6.90
C CYS A 96 0.62 43.00 -6.37
N SER A 97 0.23 43.20 -5.10
CA SER A 97 0.20 44.51 -4.44
C SER A 97 1.61 45.05 -4.18
N GLU A 98 2.53 44.18 -3.76
CA GLU A 98 3.93 44.52 -3.51
C GLU A 98 4.67 44.91 -4.80
N ARG A 99 4.43 44.19 -5.91
CA ARG A 99 4.97 44.56 -7.24
C ARG A 99 4.45 45.90 -7.76
N LYS A 100 3.22 46.28 -7.42
CA LYS A 100 2.67 47.60 -7.79
C LYS A 100 3.32 48.73 -6.98
N LYS A 101 3.64 48.50 -5.71
CA LYS A 101 4.37 49.47 -4.87
C LYS A 101 5.84 49.62 -5.28
N SER A 102 6.50 48.51 -5.67
CA SER A 102 7.91 48.56 -6.10
C SER A 102 8.12 49.25 -7.44
N ARG A 103 7.09 49.34 -8.30
CA ARG A 103 7.18 50.07 -9.58
C ARG A 103 7.03 51.58 -9.45
N VAL A 104 6.41 52.06 -8.37
CA VAL A 104 6.23 53.51 -8.13
C VAL A 104 7.42 54.11 -7.36
N SER A 105 8.30 53.26 -6.81
CA SER A 105 9.46 53.66 -6.00
C SER A 105 10.81 53.54 -6.72
N HIS A 106 10.83 53.16 -8.00
CA HIS A 106 12.07 52.86 -8.74
C HIS A 106 12.29 53.76 -9.97
N GLU A 107 11.80 55.00 -9.92
CA GLU A 107 12.13 56.08 -10.87
C GLU A 107 12.89 57.25 -10.24
N SER A 108 13.38 57.10 -9.00
CA SER A 108 14.29 58.06 -8.38
C SER A 108 15.43 57.34 -7.67
N ASP A 109 16.63 57.70 -8.10
CA ASP A 109 17.92 57.56 -7.43
C ASP A 109 18.81 56.38 -7.86
N ASP A 110 19.71 56.78 -8.76
CA ASP A 110 20.92 56.15 -9.27
C ASP A 110 22.10 56.40 -8.30
N GLU A 111 23.15 55.60 -8.45
CA GLU A 111 24.54 55.77 -7.96
C GLU A 111 24.96 55.37 -6.51
N GLN A 112 25.79 54.31 -6.45
CA GLN A 112 27.15 54.20 -5.83
C GLN A 112 27.34 54.37 -4.30
N THR A 113 28.29 53.74 -3.58
CA THR A 113 29.09 52.50 -3.59
C THR A 113 29.76 52.42 -2.19
N GLU A 114 29.95 51.20 -1.67
CA GLU A 114 30.98 50.68 -0.73
C GLU A 114 31.50 51.48 0.50
N SER A 115 31.51 50.83 1.69
CA SER A 115 32.71 50.52 2.52
C SER A 115 32.38 50.04 3.96
N ASP A 116 33.38 49.37 4.55
CA ASP A 116 33.41 48.44 5.68
C ASP A 116 33.42 49.01 7.14
N ASP A 117 33.28 48.07 8.07
CA ASP A 117 33.95 47.91 9.39
C ASP A 117 33.51 48.63 10.70
N ASP A 118 33.12 47.76 11.65
CA ASP A 118 33.57 47.59 13.05
C ASP A 118 33.24 48.56 14.24
N LEU A 119 32.64 47.91 15.26
CA LEU A 119 32.92 47.93 16.72
C LEU A 119 32.35 48.98 17.72
N HIS A 120 31.77 48.38 18.79
CA HIS A 120 31.67 48.73 20.23
C HIS A 120 30.72 49.80 20.83
N GLU A 121 29.81 49.28 21.69
CA GLU A 121 29.47 49.63 23.09
C GLU A 121 29.24 51.09 23.59
N ASP A 122 27.98 51.29 24.00
CA ASP A 122 27.50 51.70 25.34
C ASP A 122 27.12 53.18 25.65
N SER A 123 26.05 53.26 26.46
CA SER A 123 25.52 54.36 27.27
C SER A 123 24.69 55.53 26.70
N SER A 124 23.40 55.43 27.04
CA SER A 124 22.52 56.40 27.73
C SER A 124 21.97 57.64 27.01
N GLU A 125 20.63 57.62 26.94
CA GLU A 125 19.68 58.71 27.24
C GLU A 125 19.62 59.94 26.31
N ALA A 126 18.59 59.95 25.45
CA ALA A 126 17.36 60.71 25.69
C ALA A 126 16.71 61.10 24.35
N ALA A 127 15.55 60.52 24.03
CA ALA A 127 14.46 61.22 23.35
C ALA A 127 13.22 60.32 23.25
N GLU A 128 12.28 60.67 24.10
CA GLU A 128 10.90 60.23 24.21
C GLU A 128 10.15 59.99 22.89
N LYS A 129 9.11 59.13 23.04
CA LYS A 129 7.92 58.96 22.18
C LYS A 129 8.09 58.11 20.92
N LYS A 130 7.98 56.78 21.13
CA LYS A 130 7.07 55.87 20.38
C LYS A 130 7.29 54.40 20.83
N SER A 131 7.10 54.11 22.11
CA SER A 131 7.33 52.75 22.66
C SER A 131 6.07 52.10 23.24
N ALA A 132 4.94 52.26 22.55
CA ALA A 132 3.72 51.47 22.81
C ALA A 132 3.36 50.51 21.67
N ASP A 133 3.75 50.78 20.42
CA ASP A 133 3.35 49.98 19.24
C ASP A 133 4.36 48.92 18.79
N GLU A 134 5.60 48.95 19.26
CA GLU A 134 6.62 47.96 18.84
C GLU A 134 6.62 46.67 19.66
N LYS A 135 5.95 46.64 20.82
CA LYS A 135 5.79 45.41 21.61
C LYS A 135 4.63 44.52 21.15
N GLU A 136 3.73 44.99 20.28
CA GLU A 136 2.67 44.19 19.65
C GLU A 136 3.11 43.45 18.38
N ARG A 137 4.36 43.64 17.93
CA ARG A 137 4.97 42.79 16.88
C ARG A 137 5.65 41.53 17.42
N LYS A 138 5.44 41.18 18.69
CA LYS A 138 5.79 39.85 19.22
C LYS A 138 4.93 38.79 18.55
N SER A 139 5.51 38.14 17.53
CA SER A 139 5.13 36.84 16.99
C SER A 139 3.62 36.54 16.98
N LYS A 140 2.97 36.63 15.80
CA LYS A 140 1.82 35.75 15.57
C LYS A 140 2.33 34.32 15.69
N LYS A 141 2.31 33.75 16.91
CA LYS A 141 2.65 32.36 17.19
C LYS A 141 1.79 31.54 16.23
N ARG A 142 2.39 31.03 15.16
CA ARG A 142 1.72 30.04 14.29
C ARG A 142 1.19 28.99 15.25
N LYS A 143 -0.14 28.78 15.27
CA LYS A 143 -0.74 27.69 16.06
C LYS A 143 0.07 26.44 15.77
N LYS A 144 0.64 25.83 16.82
CA LYS A 144 1.44 24.61 16.70
C LYS A 144 0.55 23.58 16.00
N ARG A 145 0.96 23.15 14.81
CA ARG A 145 0.18 22.17 14.04
C ARG A 145 0.36 20.82 14.72
N LEU A 146 -0.72 20.06 14.84
CA LEU A 146 -0.68 18.69 15.33
C LEU A 146 0.34 17.89 14.52
N THR A 147 1.28 17.29 15.21
CA THR A 147 2.32 16.47 14.59
C THR A 147 1.83 15.03 14.41
N PRO A 148 2.43 14.24 13.50
CA PRO A 148 2.14 12.81 13.38
C PRO A 148 2.35 12.05 14.69
N PHE A 149 3.35 12.45 15.48
CA PHE A 149 3.65 11.86 16.78
C PHE A 149 2.54 12.13 17.80
N GLU A 150 2.13 13.39 17.98
CA GLU A 150 1.02 13.74 18.89
C GLU A 150 -0.29 13.04 18.47
N LEU A 151 -0.55 12.91 17.16
CA LEU A 151 -1.71 12.15 16.69
C LEU A 151 -1.60 10.65 17.02
N SER A 152 -0.39 10.06 16.94
CA SER A 152 -0.16 8.65 17.28
C SER A 152 -0.44 8.36 18.76
N GLU A 153 -0.06 9.26 19.67
CA GLU A 153 -0.36 9.14 21.10
C GLU A 153 -1.87 9.18 21.35
N ILE A 154 -2.59 10.11 20.70
CA ILE A 154 -4.06 10.22 20.80
C ILE A 154 -4.75 8.96 20.27
N ILE A 155 -4.26 8.40 19.16
CA ILE A 155 -4.83 7.17 18.56
C ILE A 155 -4.76 6.01 19.55
N VAL A 156 -3.62 5.84 20.21
CA VAL A 156 -3.42 4.78 21.20
C VAL A 156 -4.23 5.05 22.46
N GLU A 157 -4.17 6.27 23.00
CA GLU A 157 -4.88 6.67 24.23
C GLU A 157 -6.41 6.52 24.08
N LYS A 158 -6.96 6.85 22.91
CA LYS A 158 -8.40 6.74 22.62
C LYS A 158 -8.81 5.40 22.02
N GLY A 159 -7.88 4.46 21.84
CA GLY A 159 -8.16 3.14 21.32
C GLY A 159 -8.69 3.11 19.88
N ILE A 160 -8.32 4.08 19.05
CA ILE A 160 -8.82 4.25 17.68
C ILE A 160 -8.14 3.23 16.76
N ARG A 161 -8.90 2.27 16.22
CA ARG A 161 -8.39 1.17 15.38
C ARG A 161 -8.57 1.40 13.89
N THR A 162 -9.52 2.24 13.50
CA THR A 162 -9.86 2.41 12.09
C THR A 162 -9.87 3.87 11.67
N ARG A 163 -9.67 4.12 10.38
CA ARG A 163 -9.79 5.47 9.81
C ARG A 163 -11.18 6.07 10.04
N THR A 164 -12.22 5.24 10.01
CA THR A 164 -13.61 5.66 10.24
C THR A 164 -13.80 6.12 11.69
N GLU A 165 -13.26 5.37 12.66
CA GLU A 165 -13.26 5.80 14.07
C GLU A 165 -12.48 7.10 14.24
N LEU A 166 -11.34 7.25 13.57
CA LEU A 166 -10.55 8.49 13.61
C LEU A 166 -11.33 9.69 13.05
N LEU A 167 -12.05 9.50 11.95
CA LEU A 167 -12.92 10.53 11.37
C LEU A 167 -14.09 10.89 12.30
N ALA A 168 -14.74 9.88 12.90
CA ALA A 168 -15.82 10.09 13.85
C ALA A 168 -15.32 10.88 15.08
N PHE A 169 -14.14 10.52 15.60
CA PHE A 169 -13.48 11.22 16.69
C PHE A 169 -13.12 12.66 16.31
N ALA A 170 -12.56 12.88 15.12
CA ALA A 170 -12.24 14.22 14.61
C ALA A 170 -13.49 15.09 14.45
N ASN A 171 -14.61 14.51 14.00
CA ASN A 171 -15.87 15.24 13.87
C ASN A 171 -16.44 15.62 15.24
N LYS A 172 -16.39 14.71 16.22
CA LYS A 172 -16.79 15.00 17.61
C LYS A 172 -15.97 16.15 18.20
N GLN A 173 -14.64 16.10 18.06
CA GLN A 173 -13.74 17.16 18.52
C GLN A 173 -14.02 18.50 17.83
N LYS A 174 -14.34 18.48 16.53
CA LYS A 174 -14.71 19.67 15.77
C LYS A 174 -15.99 20.33 16.30
N LEU A 175 -17.00 19.54 16.69
CA LEU A 175 -18.22 20.04 17.32
C LEU A 175 -17.95 20.69 18.69
N GLU A 176 -16.91 20.24 19.38
CA GLU A 176 -16.41 20.83 20.63
C GLU A 176 -15.45 22.02 20.41
N GLY A 177 -15.25 22.46 19.17
CA GLY A 177 -14.38 23.59 18.80
C GLY A 177 -12.90 23.24 18.63
N LYS A 178 -12.51 21.96 18.75
CA LYS A 178 -11.14 21.46 18.54
C LYS A 178 -10.99 20.95 17.11
N CYS A 179 -10.44 21.78 16.24
CA CYS A 179 -10.33 21.47 14.79
C CYS A 179 -8.97 20.88 14.38
N ASP A 180 -8.03 20.70 15.30
CA ASP A 180 -6.65 20.25 15.04
C ASP A 180 -6.55 18.89 14.34
N ILE A 181 -7.29 17.88 14.81
CA ILE A 181 -7.30 16.54 14.20
C ILE A 181 -7.97 16.58 12.83
N ALA A 182 -9.09 17.31 12.71
CA ALA A 182 -9.78 17.47 11.43
C ALA A 182 -8.89 18.19 10.40
N GLU A 183 -8.19 19.24 10.82
CA GLU A 183 -7.19 19.93 10.01
C GLU A 183 -6.05 19.00 9.61
N PHE A 184 -5.55 18.15 10.51
CA PHE A 184 -4.51 17.17 10.19
C PHE A 184 -4.98 16.21 9.09
N ILE A 185 -6.17 15.63 9.23
CA ILE A 185 -6.73 14.65 8.28
C ILE A 185 -7.02 15.27 6.92
N VAL A 186 -7.45 16.53 6.86
CA VAL A 186 -7.72 17.21 5.59
C VAL A 186 -6.43 17.68 4.92
N ASN A 187 -5.46 18.18 5.70
CA ASN A 187 -4.20 18.67 5.17
C ASN A 187 -3.23 17.54 4.77
N ARG A 188 -3.40 16.35 5.32
CA ARG A 188 -2.59 15.17 5.00
C ARG A 188 -3.43 14.18 4.18
N GLY A 189 -2.89 13.70 3.07
CA GLY A 189 -3.59 12.71 2.24
C GLY A 189 -3.93 11.43 3.01
N PRO A 190 -4.92 10.65 2.54
CA PRO A 190 -5.42 9.46 3.23
C PRO A 190 -4.33 8.41 3.52
N ARG A 191 -3.32 8.31 2.66
CA ARG A 191 -2.17 7.42 2.84
C ARG A 191 -1.37 7.75 4.11
N VAL A 192 -1.02 9.02 4.32
CA VAL A 192 -0.23 9.45 5.47
C VAL A 192 -1.00 9.21 6.77
N VAL A 193 -2.31 9.47 6.78
CA VAL A 193 -3.15 9.21 7.96
C VAL A 193 -3.19 7.72 8.29
N ALA A 194 -3.27 6.85 7.27
CA ALA A 194 -3.22 5.40 7.46
C ALA A 194 -1.85 4.94 7.98
N GLU A 195 -0.76 5.49 7.44
CA GLU A 195 0.61 5.19 7.90
C GLU A 195 0.79 5.58 9.37
N VAL A 196 0.30 6.74 9.82
CA VAL A 196 0.37 7.16 11.23
C VAL A 196 -0.44 6.21 12.13
N LEU A 197 -1.65 5.83 11.71
CA LEU A 197 -2.50 4.90 12.46
C LEU A 197 -1.83 3.53 12.61
N ASN A 198 -1.28 3.00 11.51
CA ASN A 198 -0.58 1.72 11.53
C ASN A 198 0.67 1.78 12.42
N THR A 199 1.50 2.80 12.23
CA THR A 199 2.75 2.97 12.99
C THR A 199 2.47 3.09 14.49
N ALA A 200 1.41 3.81 14.89
CA ALA A 200 1.03 3.96 16.29
C ALA A 200 0.78 2.61 16.98
N TRP A 201 0.01 1.74 16.32
CA TRP A 201 -0.28 0.40 16.84
C TRP A 201 0.88 -0.58 16.65
N GLU A 202 1.69 -0.41 15.61
CA GLU A 202 2.91 -1.19 15.42
C GLU A 202 3.92 -0.93 16.53
N MET A 203 4.15 0.34 16.88
CA MET A 203 5.02 0.73 18.00
C MET A 203 4.49 0.19 19.33
N THR A 204 3.18 0.34 19.59
CA THR A 204 2.57 -0.10 20.86
C THR A 204 2.65 -1.61 21.03
N ASN A 205 2.40 -2.37 19.96
CA ASN A 205 2.38 -3.83 20.01
C ASN A 205 3.73 -4.45 19.60
N ALA A 206 4.80 -3.65 19.41
CA ALA A 206 6.07 -4.14 18.89
C ALA A 206 6.70 -5.16 19.84
N GLN A 207 6.70 -4.85 21.15
CA GLN A 207 7.25 -5.72 22.18
C GLN A 207 6.47 -7.03 22.27
N ASP A 208 5.13 -6.97 22.34
CA ASP A 208 4.28 -8.16 22.36
C ASP A 208 4.46 -9.03 21.11
N LYS A 209 4.60 -8.41 19.93
CA LYS A 209 4.88 -9.11 18.67
C LYS A 209 6.26 -9.78 18.69
N LEU A 210 7.28 -9.10 19.21
CA LEU A 210 8.63 -9.62 19.33
C LEU A 210 8.66 -10.84 20.26
N GLU A 211 8.12 -10.69 21.47
CA GLU A 211 8.02 -11.78 22.45
C GLU A 211 7.22 -12.97 21.89
N ARG A 212 6.11 -12.70 21.19
CA ARG A 212 5.32 -13.75 20.53
C ARG A 212 6.08 -14.42 19.38
N SER A 213 6.95 -13.70 18.68
CA SER A 213 7.71 -14.23 17.54
C SER A 213 8.79 -15.23 17.97
N GLU A 214 9.37 -15.02 19.16
CA GLU A 214 10.39 -15.88 19.76
C GLU A 214 9.80 -17.19 20.29
N LYS A 215 8.50 -17.19 20.65
CA LYS A 215 7.81 -18.39 21.11
C LYS A 215 7.70 -19.45 20.02
N THR A 216 7.90 -20.69 20.46
CA THR A 216 7.62 -21.89 19.68
C THR A 216 6.12 -22.07 19.48
N ARG A 217 5.75 -22.87 18.48
CA ARG A 217 4.33 -23.18 18.22
C ARG A 217 3.67 -23.87 19.43
N LEU A 218 4.40 -24.73 20.16
CA LEU A 218 3.86 -25.42 21.32
C LEU A 218 3.66 -24.49 22.53
N GLU A 219 4.56 -23.54 22.76
CA GLU A 219 4.39 -22.54 23.83
C GLU A 219 3.16 -21.66 23.57
N LEU A 220 2.95 -21.22 22.33
CA LEU A 220 1.73 -20.48 21.95
C LEU A 220 0.46 -21.30 22.19
N LEU A 221 0.52 -22.62 21.98
CA LEU A 221 -0.59 -23.53 22.27
C LEU A 221 -0.81 -23.66 23.79
N GLN A 222 0.25 -23.79 24.57
CA GLN A 222 0.18 -23.87 26.03
C GLN A 222 -0.40 -22.58 26.62
N GLU A 223 0.01 -21.41 26.14
CA GLU A 223 -0.57 -20.12 26.53
C GLU A 223 -2.06 -20.04 26.20
N ALA A 224 -2.46 -20.54 25.04
CA ALA A 224 -3.87 -20.60 24.67
C ALA A 224 -4.68 -21.51 25.63
N ALA A 225 -4.12 -22.62 26.10
CA ALA A 225 -4.77 -23.51 27.08
C ALA A 225 -4.94 -22.85 28.47
N LEU A 226 -3.96 -22.05 28.89
CA LEU A 226 -4.02 -21.28 30.15
C LEU A 226 -4.98 -20.08 30.08
N GLY A 227 -5.29 -19.62 28.86
CA GLY A 227 -6.21 -18.51 28.64
C GLY A 227 -7.66 -18.81 29.02
N ASN A 228 -8.55 -17.90 28.62
CA ASN A 228 -9.98 -18.02 28.84
C ASN A 228 -10.70 -18.54 27.60
N CYS A 229 -11.79 -19.26 27.82
CA CYS A 229 -12.73 -19.58 26.75
C CYS A 229 -13.31 -18.28 26.17
N VAL A 230 -13.61 -18.28 24.87
CA VAL A 230 -14.42 -17.22 24.26
C VAL A 230 -15.79 -17.17 24.94
N SER A 231 -16.34 -15.97 25.11
CA SER A 231 -17.64 -15.76 25.77
C SER A 231 -18.73 -16.65 25.16
N GLY A 232 -19.44 -17.40 26.03
CA GLY A 232 -20.50 -18.34 25.65
C GLY A 232 -20.01 -19.74 25.23
N CYS A 233 -18.69 -19.98 25.15
CA CYS A 233 -18.17 -21.30 24.79
C CYS A 233 -18.33 -22.32 25.92
N GLU A 234 -17.89 -22.00 27.14
CA GLU A 234 -18.07 -22.88 28.32
C GLU A 234 -17.63 -24.34 28.08
N GLY A 235 -16.60 -24.56 27.25
CA GLY A 235 -16.14 -25.90 26.90
C GLY A 235 -16.95 -26.61 25.79
N LYS A 236 -18.07 -26.04 25.32
CA LYS A 236 -18.92 -26.63 24.27
C LYS A 236 -18.16 -26.95 22.99
N TRP A 237 -17.16 -26.12 22.63
CA TRP A 237 -16.32 -26.41 21.46
C TRP A 237 -15.55 -27.72 21.64
N LEU A 238 -14.94 -27.94 22.82
CA LEU A 238 -14.20 -29.16 23.14
C LEU A 238 -15.13 -30.38 23.11
N THR A 239 -16.29 -30.28 23.75
CA THR A 239 -17.30 -31.36 23.76
C THR A 239 -17.69 -31.75 22.33
N CYS A 240 -18.03 -30.79 21.47
CA CYS A 240 -18.39 -31.09 20.10
C CYS A 240 -17.23 -31.61 19.25
N ALA A 241 -15.99 -31.17 19.51
CA ALA A 241 -14.81 -31.72 18.84
C ALA A 241 -14.59 -33.20 19.20
N LEU A 242 -14.76 -33.56 20.48
CA LEU A 242 -14.70 -34.95 20.94
C LEU A 242 -15.82 -35.81 20.32
N GLU A 243 -17.06 -35.29 20.29
CA GLU A 243 -18.19 -35.95 19.61
C GLU A 243 -17.89 -36.21 18.12
N VAL A 244 -17.32 -35.23 17.42
CA VAL A 244 -16.95 -35.36 16.00
C VAL A 244 -15.91 -36.46 15.80
N LEU A 245 -14.86 -36.50 16.61
CA LEU A 245 -13.84 -37.55 16.52
C LEU A 245 -14.43 -38.93 16.81
N GLN A 246 -15.24 -39.03 17.87
CA GLN A 246 -15.90 -40.27 18.28
C GLN A 246 -16.85 -40.80 17.19
N GLN A 247 -17.72 -39.95 16.63
CA GLN A 247 -18.67 -40.34 15.59
C GLN A 247 -17.98 -40.82 14.31
N ASN A 248 -16.81 -40.26 13.99
CA ASN A 248 -16.01 -40.70 12.84
C ASN A 248 -15.10 -41.90 13.15
N GLY A 249 -15.14 -42.45 14.37
CA GLY A 249 -14.28 -43.57 14.78
C GLY A 249 -12.79 -43.21 14.83
N ILE A 250 -12.47 -41.92 15.04
CA ILE A 250 -11.10 -41.42 15.05
C ILE A 250 -10.59 -41.40 16.49
N CYS A 251 -9.52 -42.16 16.74
CA CYS A 251 -8.81 -42.15 18.02
C CYS A 251 -8.26 -40.75 18.31
N ARG A 252 -8.64 -40.19 19.47
CA ARG A 252 -8.24 -38.85 19.91
C ARG A 252 -6.73 -38.72 19.98
N GLU A 253 -6.04 -39.70 20.54
CA GLU A 253 -4.60 -39.71 20.77
C GLU A 253 -3.84 -39.69 19.43
N THR A 254 -4.33 -40.45 18.44
CA THR A 254 -3.74 -40.47 17.09
C THR A 254 -3.94 -39.14 16.37
N PHE A 255 -5.12 -38.53 16.49
CA PHE A 255 -5.44 -37.24 15.86
C PHE A 255 -4.65 -36.08 16.49
N THR A 256 -4.69 -35.98 17.82
CA THR A 256 -4.01 -34.94 18.59
C THR A 256 -2.49 -35.09 18.52
N GLY A 257 -1.99 -36.33 18.56
CA GLY A 257 -0.59 -36.66 18.32
C GLY A 257 -0.10 -36.17 16.96
N ALA A 258 -0.87 -36.42 15.88
CA ALA A 258 -0.54 -35.90 14.55
C ALA A 258 -0.43 -34.37 14.50
N ILE A 259 -1.35 -33.66 15.15
CA ILE A 259 -1.31 -32.19 15.22
C ILE A 259 -0.08 -31.72 16.01
N ARG A 260 0.17 -32.32 17.18
CA ARG A 260 1.31 -31.99 18.04
C ARG A 260 2.65 -32.25 17.36
N ASP A 261 2.80 -33.40 16.69
CA ASP A 261 4.00 -33.74 15.92
C ASP A 261 4.25 -32.73 14.80
N LEU A 262 3.20 -32.35 14.06
CA LEU A 262 3.28 -31.36 13.00
C LEU A 262 3.61 -29.95 13.55
N LEU A 263 3.04 -29.55 14.67
CA LEU A 263 3.37 -28.29 15.35
C LEU A 263 4.77 -28.29 15.96
N HIS A 264 5.33 -29.44 16.31
CA HIS A 264 6.67 -29.53 16.86
C HIS A 264 7.72 -29.56 15.75
N GLN A 265 7.61 -30.53 14.84
CA GLN A 265 8.63 -30.87 13.84
C GLN A 265 8.43 -30.18 12.48
N GLY A 266 7.32 -29.46 12.32
CA GLY A 266 7.00 -28.79 11.07
C GLY A 266 6.66 -29.74 9.92
N ARG A 267 6.53 -29.16 8.74
CA ARG A 267 6.14 -29.89 7.52
C ARG A 267 7.21 -30.87 7.04
N SER A 268 6.77 -32.03 6.57
CA SER A 268 7.54 -33.00 5.79
C SER A 268 6.62 -34.11 5.30
N LYS A 269 7.18 -35.12 4.62
CA LYS A 269 6.46 -36.34 4.26
C LYS A 269 5.81 -36.97 5.49
N PHE A 270 4.59 -37.45 5.30
CA PHE A 270 3.75 -38.10 6.32
C PHE A 270 3.42 -37.24 7.56
N ARG A 271 3.72 -35.93 7.56
CA ARG A 271 3.44 -35.04 8.70
C ARG A 271 2.37 -33.99 8.42
N ASN A 272 2.30 -33.43 7.22
CA ASN A 272 1.26 -32.44 6.91
C ASN A 272 -0.11 -33.08 7.12
N MET A 273 -1.08 -32.33 7.63
CA MET A 273 -2.36 -32.92 8.02
C MET A 273 -3.45 -32.55 7.03
N MET A 274 -4.19 -33.53 6.55
CA MET A 274 -5.36 -33.33 5.71
C MET A 274 -6.59 -33.97 6.33
N ILE A 275 -7.71 -33.26 6.35
CA ILE A 275 -9.01 -33.82 6.71
C ILE A 275 -9.87 -33.87 5.45
N CYS A 276 -10.25 -35.08 5.05
CA CYS A 276 -11.11 -35.33 3.89
C CYS A 276 -12.51 -35.73 4.33
N GLY A 277 -13.52 -35.40 3.52
CA GLY A 277 -14.90 -35.82 3.79
C GLY A 277 -15.95 -34.91 3.15
N PRO A 278 -17.21 -35.35 3.10
CA PRO A 278 -18.30 -34.55 2.53
C PRO A 278 -18.51 -33.20 3.21
N ALA A 279 -19.30 -32.32 2.59
CA ALA A 279 -19.77 -31.11 3.27
C ALA A 279 -20.50 -31.47 4.59
N ASN A 280 -20.46 -30.53 5.54
CA ASN A 280 -21.11 -30.65 6.86
C ASN A 280 -20.58 -31.80 7.74
N SER A 281 -19.35 -32.25 7.53
CA SER A 281 -18.71 -33.25 8.42
C SER A 281 -17.80 -32.65 9.50
N ALA A 282 -17.89 -31.34 9.76
CA ALA A 282 -17.08 -30.63 10.77
C ALA A 282 -15.56 -30.53 10.51
N LYS A 283 -15.10 -30.76 9.27
CA LYS A 283 -13.67 -30.60 8.87
C LYS A 283 -13.11 -29.21 9.17
N THR A 284 -13.79 -28.16 8.72
CA THR A 284 -13.36 -26.78 8.97
C THR A 284 -13.48 -26.44 10.45
N PHE A 285 -14.57 -26.89 11.10
CA PHE A 285 -14.82 -26.63 12.52
C PHE A 285 -13.65 -27.04 13.41
N ILE A 286 -13.08 -28.24 13.20
CA ILE A 286 -12.05 -28.78 14.10
C ILE A 286 -10.70 -28.07 13.95
N LEU A 287 -10.37 -27.53 12.76
CA LEU A 287 -9.10 -26.84 12.50
C LEU A 287 -9.19 -25.31 12.51
N ASN A 288 -10.39 -24.72 12.43
CA ASN A 288 -10.58 -23.27 12.42
C ASN A 288 -9.93 -22.53 13.62
N PRO A 289 -9.88 -23.09 14.85
CA PRO A 289 -9.19 -22.45 15.96
C PRO A 289 -7.68 -22.24 15.78
N LEU A 290 -7.03 -22.88 14.79
CA LEU A 290 -5.64 -22.58 14.44
C LEU A 290 -5.43 -21.07 14.23
N SER A 291 -6.36 -20.42 13.53
CA SER A 291 -6.34 -18.97 13.28
C SER A 291 -6.54 -18.11 14.53
N SER A 292 -6.97 -18.70 15.65
CA SER A 292 -7.09 -18.01 16.94
C SER A 292 -5.84 -18.18 17.82
N VAL A 293 -5.04 -19.23 17.58
CA VAL A 293 -3.80 -19.49 18.34
C VAL A 293 -2.59 -18.94 17.58
N TYR A 294 -2.57 -19.02 16.26
CA TYR A 294 -1.40 -18.71 15.44
C TYR A 294 -1.68 -17.62 14.41
N THR A 295 -0.63 -16.86 14.07
CA THR A 295 -0.58 -16.13 12.80
C THR A 295 -0.67 -17.15 11.67
N THR A 296 -1.83 -17.22 11.03
CA THR A 296 -2.16 -18.29 10.09
C THR A 296 -2.37 -17.72 8.70
N PHE A 297 -1.66 -18.27 7.71
CA PHE A 297 -1.95 -18.01 6.30
C PHE A 297 -3.12 -18.90 5.87
N CYS A 298 -4.21 -18.27 5.44
CA CYS A 298 -5.47 -18.95 5.13
C CYS A 298 -5.78 -18.82 3.64
N ASN A 299 -5.69 -19.93 2.91
CA ASN A 299 -5.95 -20.08 1.48
C ASN A 299 -5.20 -19.08 0.55
N PRO A 300 -4.51 -19.58 -0.47
CA PRO A 300 -3.92 -18.69 -1.46
C PRO A 300 -4.98 -17.90 -2.25
N ALA A 301 -4.65 -16.67 -2.61
CA ALA A 301 -5.49 -15.83 -3.47
C ALA A 301 -5.52 -16.37 -4.91
N CYS A 302 -6.57 -16.04 -5.66
CA CYS A 302 -6.68 -16.36 -7.09
C CYS A 302 -5.91 -15.36 -7.98
N THR A 303 -4.68 -15.00 -7.61
CA THR A 303 -3.86 -14.01 -8.32
C THR A 303 -2.45 -14.53 -8.56
N SER A 304 -1.67 -13.84 -9.39
CA SER A 304 -0.27 -14.20 -9.66
C SER A 304 0.63 -14.17 -8.42
N PHE A 305 0.18 -13.57 -7.31
CA PHE A 305 0.92 -13.46 -6.04
C PHE A 305 0.16 -14.15 -4.91
N ALA A 306 -0.34 -15.35 -5.23
CA ALA A 306 -1.24 -16.16 -4.40
C ALA A 306 -0.75 -16.42 -2.97
N TRP A 307 0.56 -16.46 -2.75
CA TRP A 307 1.20 -16.90 -1.50
C TRP A 307 1.84 -15.79 -0.68
N VAL A 308 1.63 -14.52 -1.03
CA VAL A 308 2.15 -13.38 -0.26
C VAL A 308 1.64 -13.43 1.18
N GLY A 309 2.56 -13.37 2.15
CA GLY A 309 2.28 -13.45 3.58
C GLY A 309 2.37 -14.87 4.15
N ALA A 310 2.58 -15.90 3.32
CA ALA A 310 2.84 -17.26 3.81
C ALA A 310 4.19 -17.34 4.56
N GLU A 311 5.17 -16.53 4.15
CA GLU A 311 6.50 -16.42 4.76
C GLU A 311 6.47 -16.02 6.22
N ASP A 312 5.49 -15.23 6.64
CA ASP A 312 5.38 -14.72 8.01
C ASP A 312 4.44 -15.57 8.89
N ALA A 313 3.78 -16.57 8.29
CA ALA A 313 2.83 -17.40 9.01
C ALA A 313 3.52 -18.45 9.87
N LYS A 314 3.01 -18.63 11.10
CA LYS A 314 3.40 -19.72 12.01
C LYS A 314 2.70 -21.03 11.64
N CYS A 315 1.55 -20.95 10.97
CA CYS A 315 0.76 -22.08 10.44
C CYS A 315 0.16 -21.74 9.07
N ILE A 316 0.04 -22.72 8.19
CA ILE A 316 -0.74 -22.62 6.95
C ILE A 316 -2.01 -23.45 7.11
N PHE A 317 -3.15 -22.83 6.81
CA PHE A 317 -4.44 -23.51 6.80
C PHE A 317 -5.11 -23.38 5.43
N LEU A 318 -5.11 -24.48 4.69
CA LEU A 318 -5.72 -24.64 3.37
C LEU A 318 -7.15 -25.18 3.56
N ASN A 319 -8.11 -24.29 3.77
CA ASN A 319 -9.50 -24.64 4.05
C ASN A 319 -10.34 -24.83 2.78
N ASP A 320 -10.94 -26.01 2.62
CA ASP A 320 -11.64 -26.46 1.40
C ASP A 320 -10.78 -26.27 0.14
N PHE A 321 -9.51 -26.64 0.25
CA PHE A 321 -8.52 -26.35 -0.77
C PHE A 321 -8.66 -27.26 -1.98
N ARG A 322 -8.46 -26.65 -3.14
CA ARG A 322 -8.41 -27.33 -4.44
C ARG A 322 -7.14 -26.88 -5.14
N TRP A 323 -6.28 -27.84 -5.47
CA TRP A 323 -5.07 -27.52 -6.20
C TRP A 323 -5.42 -27.04 -7.61
N SER A 324 -4.68 -26.03 -8.07
CA SER A 324 -4.67 -25.53 -9.44
C SER A 324 -3.26 -25.08 -9.77
N SER A 325 -2.80 -25.36 -10.99
CA SER A 325 -1.49 -24.91 -11.47
C SER A 325 -1.34 -23.39 -11.52
N GLN A 326 -2.46 -22.65 -11.53
CA GLN A 326 -2.47 -21.19 -11.45
C GLN A 326 -2.11 -20.65 -10.06
N ILE A 327 -2.34 -21.46 -9.02
CA ILE A 327 -2.08 -21.09 -7.62
C ILE A 327 -0.64 -21.44 -7.25
N ILE A 328 -0.21 -22.65 -7.59
CA ILE A 328 1.15 -23.13 -7.37
C ILE A 328 1.43 -24.29 -8.35
N PRO A 329 2.58 -24.31 -9.04
CA PRO A 329 3.00 -25.46 -9.83
C PRO A 329 3.03 -26.73 -8.98
N TRP A 330 2.69 -27.88 -9.57
CA TRP A 330 2.62 -29.15 -8.84
C TRP A 330 3.94 -29.49 -8.15
N HIS A 331 5.05 -29.35 -8.87
CA HIS A 331 6.40 -29.60 -8.35
C HIS A 331 6.71 -28.70 -7.14
N ASP A 332 6.45 -27.40 -7.23
CA ASP A 332 6.68 -26.45 -6.13
C ASP A 332 5.80 -26.77 -4.92
N PHE A 333 4.58 -27.23 -5.13
CA PHE A 333 3.71 -27.64 -4.03
C PHE A 333 4.23 -28.91 -3.33
N LEU A 334 4.73 -29.87 -4.12
CA LEU A 334 5.39 -31.06 -3.58
C LEU A 334 6.64 -30.71 -2.76
N LEU A 335 7.48 -29.79 -3.25
CA LEU A 335 8.67 -29.28 -2.56
C LEU A 335 8.28 -28.54 -1.27
N MET A 336 7.28 -27.66 -1.36
CA MET A 336 6.75 -26.93 -0.22
C MET A 336 6.34 -27.91 0.87
N LEU A 337 5.48 -28.89 0.57
CA LEU A 337 5.00 -29.87 1.57
C LEU A 337 6.11 -30.74 2.19
N GLU A 338 7.24 -30.93 1.50
CA GLU A 338 8.38 -31.67 2.03
C GLU A 338 9.25 -30.89 3.01
N GLY A 339 9.07 -29.57 3.08
CA GLY A 339 9.99 -28.68 3.82
C GLY A 339 11.19 -28.23 2.99
N GLN A 340 11.17 -28.43 1.67
CA GLN A 340 12.20 -27.88 0.81
C GLN A 340 11.98 -26.39 0.52
N MET A 341 13.06 -25.70 0.16
CA MET A 341 13.01 -24.30 -0.24
C MET A 341 12.24 -24.15 -1.56
N VAL A 342 11.31 -23.20 -1.60
CA VAL A 342 10.53 -22.87 -2.80
C VAL A 342 10.55 -21.37 -3.05
N HIS A 343 10.62 -20.97 -4.32
CA HIS A 343 10.51 -19.58 -4.73
C HIS A 343 9.10 -19.29 -5.23
N LEU A 344 8.36 -18.45 -4.49
CA LEU A 344 6.98 -18.10 -4.81
C LEU A 344 6.93 -16.69 -5.41
N PRO A 345 6.17 -16.46 -6.51
CA PRO A 345 6.10 -15.15 -7.14
C PRO A 345 5.64 -14.05 -6.18
N ALA A 346 6.31 -12.90 -6.23
CA ALA A 346 5.96 -11.71 -5.45
C ALA A 346 5.95 -10.42 -6.30
N PRO A 347 5.11 -9.44 -5.97
CA PRO A 347 5.00 -8.20 -6.74
C PRO A 347 6.28 -7.37 -6.60
N LYS A 348 6.98 -7.14 -7.72
CA LYS A 348 8.27 -6.43 -7.74
C LYS A 348 8.20 -4.96 -7.33
N THR A 349 7.01 -4.39 -7.25
CA THR A 349 6.77 -3.03 -6.74
C THR A 349 6.96 -2.93 -5.22
N HIS A 350 6.76 -4.03 -4.50
CA HIS A 350 6.88 -4.09 -3.04
C HIS A 350 8.01 -5.01 -2.57
N TYR A 351 8.39 -5.99 -3.39
CA TYR A 351 9.42 -6.99 -3.07
C TYR A 351 10.57 -6.93 -4.06
N ALA A 352 11.81 -6.85 -3.57
CA ALA A 352 12.99 -6.86 -4.42
C ALA A 352 13.23 -8.23 -5.10
N LYS A 353 12.74 -9.31 -4.47
CA LYS A 353 12.92 -10.70 -4.92
C LYS A 353 11.61 -11.48 -4.72
N ASP A 354 11.52 -12.64 -5.34
CA ASP A 354 10.43 -13.59 -5.04
C ASP A 354 10.52 -14.07 -3.59
N ILE A 355 9.38 -14.48 -3.05
CA ILE A 355 9.29 -14.97 -1.68
C ILE A 355 10.04 -16.29 -1.62
N VAL A 356 11.04 -16.35 -0.75
CA VAL A 356 11.75 -17.60 -0.44
C VAL A 356 11.05 -18.25 0.74
N PHE A 357 10.47 -19.42 0.51
CA PHE A 357 9.76 -20.17 1.53
C PHE A 357 10.62 -21.34 2.03
N ASP A 358 11.39 -21.12 3.10
CA ASP A 358 12.36 -22.09 3.66
C ASP A 358 12.02 -22.55 5.09
N LYS A 359 11.11 -21.87 5.78
CA LYS A 359 10.70 -22.17 7.16
C LYS A 359 10.05 -23.54 7.25
N ASP A 360 9.99 -24.17 8.40
CA ASP A 360 9.33 -25.48 8.60
C ASP A 360 7.80 -25.37 8.86
N THR A 361 7.17 -24.26 8.44
CA THR A 361 5.76 -23.93 8.72
C THR A 361 4.83 -25.13 8.48
N PRO A 362 4.01 -25.53 9.47
CA PRO A 362 3.13 -26.68 9.38
C PRO A 362 1.94 -26.38 8.49
N ILE A 363 1.51 -27.37 7.71
CA ILE A 363 0.44 -27.23 6.73
C ILE A 363 -0.73 -28.13 7.13
N PHE A 364 -1.88 -27.48 7.35
CA PHE A 364 -3.16 -28.13 7.62
C PHE A 364 -4.08 -27.90 6.43
N CYS A 365 -4.82 -28.93 6.03
CA CYS A 365 -5.70 -28.89 4.87
C CYS A 365 -7.06 -29.52 5.18
N THR A 366 -8.12 -28.94 4.65
CA THR A 366 -9.43 -29.60 4.55
C THR A 366 -9.84 -29.67 3.10
N SER A 367 -10.45 -30.77 2.70
CA SER A 367 -10.92 -30.96 1.34
C SER A 367 -12.07 -31.97 1.28
N LYS A 368 -12.77 -32.02 0.15
CA LYS A 368 -13.76 -33.08 -0.09
C LYS A 368 -13.10 -34.45 -0.24
N GLN A 369 -11.98 -34.49 -0.98
CA GLN A 369 -11.23 -35.70 -1.32
C GLN A 369 -9.72 -35.39 -1.29
N PRO A 370 -8.87 -36.42 -1.18
CA PRO A 370 -7.42 -36.23 -1.33
C PRO A 370 -7.06 -35.49 -2.61
N ILE A 371 -5.97 -34.73 -2.58
CA ILE A 371 -5.49 -33.99 -3.76
C ILE A 371 -4.94 -35.00 -4.76
N ILE A 372 -5.48 -34.95 -5.98
CA ILE A 372 -5.10 -35.81 -7.10
C ILE A 372 -4.54 -34.96 -8.24
N PHE A 373 -3.68 -35.57 -9.05
CA PHE A 373 -3.20 -34.95 -10.29
C PHE A 373 -3.97 -35.49 -11.49
N ILE A 374 -4.52 -34.59 -12.30
CA ILE A 374 -5.26 -34.94 -13.52
C ILE A 374 -4.50 -34.38 -14.71
N LYS A 375 -4.12 -35.27 -15.64
CA LYS A 375 -3.45 -34.93 -16.90
C LYS A 375 -4.30 -35.42 -18.05
N ASN A 376 -4.68 -34.53 -18.96
CA ASN A 376 -5.52 -34.84 -20.13
C ASN A 376 -6.84 -35.57 -19.77
N GLY A 377 -7.46 -35.19 -18.65
CA GLY A 377 -8.71 -35.80 -18.17
C GLY A 377 -8.55 -37.16 -17.47
N VAL A 378 -7.32 -37.67 -17.35
CA VAL A 378 -7.02 -38.94 -16.68
C VAL A 378 -6.23 -38.68 -15.40
N ILE A 379 -6.51 -39.44 -14.34
CA ILE A 379 -5.75 -39.38 -13.09
C ILE A 379 -4.35 -39.95 -13.35
N ASP A 380 -3.33 -39.15 -13.06
CA ASP A 380 -1.95 -39.66 -13.04
C ASP A 380 -1.69 -40.28 -11.67
N GLN A 381 -1.63 -41.61 -11.63
CA GLN A 381 -1.47 -42.35 -10.38
C GLN A 381 -0.12 -42.06 -9.72
N ARG A 382 0.96 -41.92 -10.50
CA ARG A 382 2.31 -41.71 -9.94
C ARG A 382 2.40 -40.36 -9.25
N GLU A 383 1.94 -39.31 -9.92
CA GLU A 383 1.92 -37.97 -9.32
C GLU A 383 0.99 -37.92 -8.10
N THR A 384 -0.16 -38.58 -8.18
CA THR A 384 -1.12 -38.67 -7.07
C THR A 384 -0.52 -39.39 -5.87
N ASP A 385 0.20 -40.50 -6.07
CA ASP A 385 0.87 -41.24 -4.99
C ASP A 385 1.98 -40.41 -4.35
N MET A 386 2.73 -39.64 -5.16
CA MET A 386 3.69 -38.67 -4.64
C MET A 386 3.00 -37.65 -3.74
N MET A 387 1.87 -37.07 -4.15
CA MET A 387 1.13 -36.15 -3.28
C MET A 387 0.66 -36.83 -2.00
N ALA A 388 0.10 -38.04 -2.09
CA ALA A 388 -0.48 -38.76 -0.95
C ALA A 388 0.51 -38.95 0.20
N VAL A 389 1.76 -39.33 -0.08
CA VAL A 389 2.79 -39.55 0.97
C VAL A 389 3.17 -38.29 1.74
N ARG A 390 2.78 -37.09 1.27
CA ARG A 390 3.04 -35.83 1.97
C ARG A 390 2.00 -35.51 3.04
N TRP A 391 0.90 -36.26 3.07
CA TRP A 391 -0.22 -36.01 3.99
C TRP A 391 -0.47 -37.18 4.94
N LYS A 392 -0.79 -36.85 6.18
CA LYS A 392 -1.50 -37.71 7.12
C LYS A 392 -2.98 -37.37 7.02
N ILE A 393 -3.75 -38.29 6.45
CA ILE A 393 -5.14 -38.06 6.06
C ILE A 393 -6.09 -38.63 7.11
N PHE A 394 -7.01 -37.82 7.60
CA PHE A 394 -8.13 -38.22 8.44
C PHE A 394 -9.44 -38.11 7.65
N HIS A 395 -10.29 -39.14 7.72
CA HIS A 395 -11.55 -39.19 6.98
C HIS A 395 -12.74 -38.90 7.91
N PHE A 396 -13.38 -37.75 7.68
CA PHE A 396 -14.58 -37.33 8.39
C PHE A 396 -15.80 -37.69 7.53
N ASN A 397 -16.26 -38.93 7.65
CA ASN A 397 -17.30 -39.52 6.81
C ASN A 397 -18.73 -39.18 7.29
N VAL A 398 -18.92 -38.87 8.56
CA VAL A 398 -20.24 -38.57 9.14
C VAL A 398 -20.68 -37.16 8.76
N ARG A 399 -21.84 -37.04 8.10
CA ARG A 399 -22.48 -35.75 7.83
C ARG A 399 -23.40 -35.36 8.99
N ILE A 400 -23.23 -34.13 9.47
CA ILE A 400 -24.09 -33.56 10.50
C ILE A 400 -25.31 -32.96 9.81
N ALA A 401 -26.47 -33.56 10.08
CA ALA A 401 -27.77 -33.08 9.58
C ALA A 401 -28.05 -31.67 10.12
N GLU A 402 -28.73 -30.84 9.32
CA GLU A 402 -28.96 -29.41 9.60
C GLU A 402 -29.60 -29.18 10.97
N GLN A 403 -30.60 -29.99 11.34
CA GLN A 403 -31.28 -29.93 12.62
C GLN A 403 -30.37 -30.21 13.84
N ASN A 404 -29.23 -30.86 13.61
CA ASN A 404 -28.25 -31.20 14.65
C ASN A 404 -27.05 -30.22 14.64
N GLN A 405 -27.02 -29.25 13.73
CA GLN A 405 -25.94 -28.28 13.67
C GLN A 405 -26.07 -27.28 14.81
N LYS A 406 -24.94 -27.02 15.46
CA LYS A 406 -24.82 -26.06 16.56
C LYS A 406 -23.95 -24.89 16.08
N GLU A 407 -24.38 -23.67 16.36
CA GLU A 407 -23.52 -22.50 16.13
C GLU A 407 -22.50 -22.39 17.27
N ILE A 408 -21.26 -22.77 16.98
CA ILE A 408 -20.17 -22.80 17.96
C ILE A 408 -19.04 -21.90 17.48
N ARG A 409 -18.69 -20.91 18.30
CA ARG A 409 -17.54 -20.03 18.04
C ARG A 409 -16.23 -20.81 18.20
N LYS A 410 -15.26 -20.54 17.32
CA LYS A 410 -13.89 -21.06 17.47
C LYS A 410 -13.31 -20.61 18.81
N CYS A 411 -12.66 -21.53 19.53
CA CYS A 411 -12.13 -21.27 20.87
C CYS A 411 -10.68 -21.75 20.97
N ALA A 412 -9.75 -20.81 21.20
CA ALA A 412 -8.32 -21.10 21.33
C ALA A 412 -8.03 -22.03 22.52
N LYS A 413 -8.63 -21.75 23.69
CA LYS A 413 -8.49 -22.58 24.89
C LYS A 413 -8.95 -24.01 24.65
N CYS A 414 -10.18 -24.20 24.20
CA CYS A 414 -10.73 -25.55 23.99
C CYS A 414 -9.94 -26.34 22.94
N PHE A 415 -9.47 -25.67 21.89
CA PHE A 415 -8.59 -26.31 20.91
C PHE A 415 -7.26 -26.72 21.54
N ALA A 416 -6.61 -25.83 22.27
CA ALA A 416 -5.35 -26.14 22.94
C ALA A 416 -5.49 -27.29 23.94
N THR A 417 -6.55 -27.27 24.75
CA THR A 417 -6.91 -28.37 25.67
C THR A 417 -7.08 -29.70 24.92
N LEU A 418 -7.79 -29.71 23.78
CA LEU A 418 -7.95 -30.93 22.98
C LEU A 418 -6.62 -31.53 22.54
N ILE A 419 -5.66 -30.69 22.14
CA ILE A 419 -4.38 -31.13 21.57
C ILE A 419 -3.36 -31.52 22.65
N LEU A 420 -3.37 -30.83 23.79
CA LEU A 420 -2.37 -30.99 24.85
C LEU A 420 -2.74 -32.10 25.84
N GLU A 421 -4.01 -32.15 26.24
CA GLU A 421 -4.59 -33.16 27.13
C GLU A 421 -5.20 -34.31 26.32
#